data_AF-A0A6P0SYM8-F1
#
_entry.id   AF-A0A6P0SYM8-F1
#
_cell.length_a   1.000
_cell.length_b   1.000
_cell.length_c   1.000
_cell.angle_alpha   90.00
_cell.angle_beta   90.00
_cell.angle_gamma   90.00
#
_symmetry.space_group_name_H-M   'P 1'
#
loop_
_entity.id
_entity.type
_entity.pdbx_description
1 polymer ?
#
loop_
_entity_poly.entity_id
_entity_poly.type
_entity_poly.pdbx_seq_one_letter_code
_entity_poly.pdbx_strand_id
1 'polypeptide(L)'
;YQKAQHQPNPPQTPFQDLAKALSSPIEPNQQQQWIRSALMSQTHHADTHPCLLERLKALKYPFNPPPSLPILVKVTAAEEFLGQALLPLTQELERQWHTTINYQWREKYTQTQAIRQSLEALEAKAAQSPLSVEEAWNRARWTLDLVGTQKAIPLLESVLTRQADHVSANYLLGQILIAQDNEAGINYLEQAMALDPDSVLSGTQSIYGFLRRQGRDTEANQYRQKAAKHHQLLTLAQEERSGFSQGDRFQPHGLSAEVEAALQQQLAGYPEIKEAYLVRKVVLIFPDNPYYILGVSRQGHFLESNSSTKDQQLIDRLADELECPGQTWITILNSTNKSLKKSLRKTAISPIYQSVVNQTLITN
;
A
#
# COMPACT_ATOMS: atom_id res chain seq x y z
N TYR A 1 -12.26 -13.86 -4.83
CA TYR A 1 -11.51 -13.16 -5.88
C TYR A 1 -10.67 -14.04 -6.79
N GLN A 2 -10.11 -15.20 -6.38
CA GLN A 2 -9.34 -16.06 -7.30
C GLN A 2 -10.09 -16.40 -8.60
N LYS A 3 -11.38 -16.77 -8.51
CA LYS A 3 -12.23 -17.00 -9.70
C LYS A 3 -12.31 -15.79 -10.66
N ALA A 4 -12.16 -14.56 -10.17
CA ALA A 4 -12.18 -13.35 -10.99
C ALA A 4 -10.99 -13.27 -11.96
N GLN A 5 -9.92 -14.06 -11.74
CA GLN A 5 -8.82 -14.17 -12.70
C GLN A 5 -9.22 -14.88 -14.00
N HIS A 6 -10.31 -15.65 -13.98
CA HIS A 6 -10.71 -16.53 -15.10
C HIS A 6 -12.17 -16.37 -15.50
N GLN A 7 -13.00 -15.75 -14.66
CA GLN A 7 -14.43 -15.58 -14.89
C GLN A 7 -14.77 -14.09 -14.99
N PRO A 8 -15.40 -13.62 -16.08
CA PRO A 8 -15.74 -12.21 -16.26
C PRO A 8 -16.86 -11.74 -15.33
N ASN A 9 -17.68 -12.67 -14.84
CA ASN A 9 -18.78 -12.40 -13.93
C ASN A 9 -18.57 -13.11 -12.59
N PRO A 10 -19.02 -12.50 -11.47
CA PRO A 10 -19.05 -13.16 -10.17
C PRO A 10 -19.93 -14.43 -10.16
N PRO A 11 -19.65 -15.39 -9.26
CA PRO A 11 -20.46 -16.61 -9.10
C PRO A 11 -21.89 -16.25 -8.73
N GLN A 12 -22.88 -16.93 -9.32
CA GLN A 12 -24.29 -16.62 -9.12
C GLN A 12 -24.76 -16.85 -7.67
N THR A 13 -24.23 -17.87 -7.00
CA THR A 13 -24.72 -18.36 -5.71
C THR A 13 -23.64 -18.43 -4.62
N PRO A 14 -22.96 -17.30 -4.29
CA PRO A 14 -21.80 -17.31 -3.39
C PRO A 14 -22.13 -17.76 -1.97
N PHE A 15 -23.34 -17.48 -1.47
CA PHE A 15 -23.74 -17.82 -0.10
C PHE A 15 -24.21 -19.26 0.00
N GLN A 16 -24.87 -19.79 -1.03
CA GLN A 16 -25.17 -21.23 -1.12
C GLN A 16 -23.87 -22.05 -1.28
N ASP A 17 -22.93 -21.59 -2.11
CA ASP A 17 -21.61 -22.20 -2.25
C ASP A 17 -20.86 -22.22 -0.91
N LEU A 18 -20.93 -21.11 -0.15
CA LEU A 18 -20.35 -21.01 1.18
C LEU A 18 -20.99 -22.00 2.16
N ALA A 19 -22.33 -22.08 2.20
CA ALA A 19 -23.04 -23.01 3.06
C ALA A 19 -22.64 -24.46 2.76
N LYS A 20 -22.58 -24.82 1.48
CA LYS A 20 -22.12 -26.14 1.02
C LYS A 20 -20.67 -26.42 1.41
N ALA A 21 -19.78 -25.43 1.29
CA ALA A 21 -18.39 -25.59 1.69
C ALA A 21 -18.24 -25.80 3.20
N LEU A 22 -19.00 -25.07 4.02
CA LEU A 22 -19.01 -25.21 5.48
C LEU A 22 -19.62 -26.53 5.96
N SER A 23 -20.56 -27.09 5.19
CA SER A 23 -21.14 -28.40 5.46
C SER A 23 -20.34 -29.57 4.87
N SER A 24 -19.25 -29.28 4.13
CA SER A 24 -18.41 -30.34 3.55
C SER A 24 -17.39 -30.83 4.57
N PRO A 25 -17.15 -32.16 4.66
CA PRO A 25 -16.13 -32.67 5.54
C PRO A 25 -14.74 -32.19 5.10
N ILE A 26 -13.89 -31.87 6.07
CA ILE A 26 -12.48 -31.55 5.82
C ILE A 26 -11.69 -32.85 5.82
N GLU A 27 -10.71 -33.00 4.93
CA GLU A 27 -9.85 -34.18 4.87
C GLU A 27 -9.12 -34.44 6.21
N PRO A 28 -9.11 -35.68 6.75
CA PRO A 28 -8.60 -35.95 8.10
C PRO A 28 -7.17 -35.47 8.35
N ASN A 29 -6.27 -35.63 7.38
CA ASN A 29 -4.88 -35.17 7.49
C ASN A 29 -4.79 -33.64 7.64
N GLN A 30 -5.64 -32.92 6.89
CA GLN A 30 -5.69 -31.46 6.94
C GLN A 30 -6.25 -30.97 8.28
N GLN A 31 -7.27 -31.65 8.81
CA GLN A 31 -7.81 -31.36 10.15
C GLN A 31 -6.72 -31.49 11.22
N GLN A 32 -5.97 -32.60 11.21
CA GLN A 32 -4.89 -32.85 12.16
C GLN A 32 -3.80 -31.79 12.05
N GLN A 33 -3.41 -31.41 10.83
CA GLN A 33 -2.41 -30.37 10.60
C GLN A 33 -2.85 -29.01 11.18
N TRP A 34 -4.10 -28.61 10.95
CA TRP A 34 -4.62 -27.34 11.45
C TRP A 34 -4.75 -27.30 12.97
N ILE A 35 -5.25 -28.38 13.57
CA ILE A 35 -5.33 -28.48 15.04
C ILE A 35 -3.94 -28.44 15.65
N ARG A 36 -2.99 -29.21 15.09
CA ARG A 36 -1.61 -29.20 15.57
C ARG A 36 -1.01 -27.80 15.49
N SER A 37 -1.19 -27.12 14.36
CA SER A 37 -0.74 -25.74 14.18
C SER A 37 -1.34 -24.80 15.23
N ALA A 38 -2.66 -24.85 15.44
CA ALA A 38 -3.35 -24.01 16.42
C ALA A 38 -2.96 -24.29 17.88
N LEU A 39 -2.63 -25.54 18.21
CA LEU A 39 -2.17 -25.94 19.55
C LEU A 39 -0.71 -25.55 19.82
N MET A 40 0.11 -25.36 18.78
CA MET A 40 1.50 -24.91 18.92
C MET A 40 1.62 -23.39 19.09
N SER A 41 0.57 -22.62 18.80
CA SER A 41 0.54 -21.18 19.03
C SER A 41 0.69 -20.84 20.51
N GLN A 42 1.45 -19.79 20.81
CA GLN A 42 1.66 -19.27 22.16
C GLN A 42 0.99 -17.90 22.33
N THR A 43 0.53 -17.60 23.55
CA THR A 43 -0.02 -16.28 23.89
C THR A 43 1.10 -15.24 23.95
N HIS A 44 0.82 -14.03 23.48
CA HIS A 44 1.72 -12.89 23.47
C HIS A 44 1.13 -11.68 24.17
N HIS A 45 1.98 -10.74 24.57
CA HIS A 45 1.56 -9.50 25.25
C HIS A 45 0.64 -8.61 24.39
N ALA A 46 0.69 -8.75 23.07
CA ALA A 46 -0.19 -8.04 22.15
C ALA A 46 -1.51 -8.78 21.90
N ASP A 47 -1.62 -10.04 22.32
CA ASP A 47 -2.86 -10.79 22.13
C ASP A 47 -3.89 -10.33 23.15
N THR A 48 -5.08 -10.02 22.65
CA THR A 48 -6.23 -9.68 23.51
C THR A 48 -6.80 -10.91 24.23
N HIS A 49 -6.39 -12.12 23.83
CA HIS A 49 -6.91 -13.39 24.34
C HIS A 49 -5.82 -14.46 24.38
N PRO A 50 -5.91 -15.43 25.31
CA PRO A 50 -5.00 -16.58 25.36
C PRO A 50 -5.13 -17.50 24.14
N CYS A 51 -4.04 -18.17 23.78
CA CYS A 51 -3.97 -19.11 22.68
C CYS A 51 -4.90 -20.33 22.88
N LEU A 52 -5.12 -21.12 21.82
CA LEU A 52 -6.02 -22.27 21.88
C LEU A 52 -5.65 -23.27 22.99
N LEU A 53 -4.36 -23.59 23.15
CA LEU A 53 -3.90 -24.55 24.15
C LEU A 53 -4.25 -24.09 25.58
N GLU A 54 -4.01 -22.82 25.89
CA GLU A 54 -4.33 -22.23 27.20
C GLU A 54 -5.83 -22.20 27.46
N ARG A 55 -6.63 -21.82 26.45
CA ARG A 55 -8.11 -21.84 26.55
C ARG A 55 -8.64 -23.25 26.83
N LEU A 56 -8.14 -24.26 26.11
CA LEU A 56 -8.54 -25.66 26.32
C LEU A 56 -8.13 -26.16 27.71
N LYS A 57 -6.93 -25.82 28.19
CA LYS A 57 -6.50 -26.14 29.56
C LYS A 57 -7.38 -25.47 30.62
N ALA A 58 -7.73 -24.19 30.44
CA ALA A 58 -8.60 -23.45 31.35
C ALA A 58 -10.01 -24.07 31.42
N LEU A 59 -10.52 -24.56 30.30
CA LEU A 59 -11.79 -25.30 30.21
C LEU A 59 -11.67 -26.76 30.71
N LYS A 60 -10.51 -27.19 31.19
CA LYS A 60 -10.22 -28.58 31.61
C LYS A 60 -10.53 -29.60 30.51
N TYR A 61 -10.30 -29.23 29.25
CA TYR A 61 -10.52 -30.12 28.12
C TYR A 61 -9.64 -31.38 28.23
N PRO A 62 -10.20 -32.59 28.02
CA PRO A 62 -9.42 -33.81 28.06
C PRO A 62 -8.53 -33.91 26.83
N PHE A 63 -7.21 -33.96 27.01
CA PHE A 63 -6.24 -34.12 25.92
C PHE A 63 -5.99 -35.60 25.54
N ASN A 64 -6.75 -36.52 26.15
CA ASN A 64 -6.78 -37.92 25.77
C ASN A 64 -8.26 -38.36 25.63
N PRO A 65 -8.77 -38.54 24.39
CA PRO A 65 -8.06 -38.41 23.10
C PRO A 65 -7.64 -36.95 22.77
N PRO A 66 -6.72 -36.75 21.81
CA PRO A 66 -6.28 -35.40 21.44
C PRO A 66 -7.45 -34.56 20.89
N PRO A 67 -7.37 -33.21 21.01
CA PRO A 67 -8.40 -32.32 20.49
C PRO A 67 -8.70 -32.61 19.02
N SER A 68 -9.99 -32.65 18.67
CA SER A 68 -10.49 -32.82 17.31
C SER A 68 -11.34 -31.62 16.90
N LEU A 69 -11.63 -31.49 15.61
CA LEU A 69 -12.64 -30.55 15.15
C LEU A 69 -14.02 -30.96 15.73
N PRO A 70 -14.92 -29.99 15.94
CA PRO A 70 -16.29 -30.30 16.33
C PRO A 70 -16.97 -31.16 15.26
N ILE A 71 -18.02 -31.88 15.67
CA ILE A 71 -18.84 -32.68 14.76
C ILE A 71 -19.39 -31.77 13.67
N LEU A 72 -19.41 -32.29 12.44
CA LEU A 72 -19.96 -31.59 11.29
C LEU A 72 -21.39 -31.13 11.58
N VAL A 73 -21.65 -29.85 11.33
CA VAL A 73 -22.98 -29.25 11.48
C VAL A 73 -23.90 -29.88 10.43
N LYS A 74 -24.91 -30.63 10.87
CA LYS A 74 -25.91 -31.26 9.99
C LYS A 74 -27.08 -30.33 9.65
N VAL A 75 -27.40 -29.42 10.57
CA VAL A 75 -28.44 -28.39 10.42
C VAL A 75 -27.84 -27.10 10.95
N THR A 76 -27.77 -26.10 10.09
CA THR A 76 -27.28 -24.77 10.43
C THR A 76 -28.34 -23.99 11.21
N ALA A 77 -27.92 -23.00 12.00
CA ALA A 77 -28.86 -22.10 12.68
C ALA A 77 -29.79 -21.38 11.69
N ALA A 78 -29.31 -21.09 10.48
CA ALA A 78 -30.10 -20.46 9.44
C ALA A 78 -31.22 -21.41 8.95
N GLU A 79 -30.93 -22.70 8.76
CA GLU A 79 -31.94 -23.71 8.43
C GLU A 79 -32.97 -23.90 9.55
N GLU A 80 -32.51 -24.00 10.80
CA GLU A 80 -33.37 -24.22 11.97
C GLU A 80 -34.32 -23.03 12.23
N PHE A 81 -33.80 -21.81 12.24
CA PHE A 81 -34.57 -20.64 12.66
C PHE A 81 -35.30 -19.92 11.54
N LEU A 82 -34.80 -19.96 10.29
CA LEU A 82 -35.40 -19.22 9.18
C LEU A 82 -36.36 -20.08 8.34
N GLY A 83 -36.20 -21.41 8.34
CA GLY A 83 -37.08 -22.32 7.62
C GLY A 83 -37.35 -21.88 6.17
N GLN A 84 -38.61 -21.64 5.84
CA GLN A 84 -39.04 -21.23 4.49
C GLN A 84 -38.50 -19.86 4.06
N ALA A 85 -38.11 -18.99 4.99
CA ALA A 85 -37.53 -17.68 4.68
C ALA A 85 -36.05 -17.75 4.30
N LEU A 86 -35.36 -18.88 4.55
CA LEU A 86 -33.92 -19.01 4.31
C LEU A 86 -33.54 -18.75 2.85
N LEU A 87 -34.22 -19.42 1.91
CA LEU A 87 -33.92 -19.31 0.49
C LEU A 87 -34.14 -17.89 -0.06
N PRO A 88 -35.30 -17.22 0.14
CA PRO A 88 -35.49 -15.87 -0.38
C PRO A 88 -34.54 -14.85 0.26
N LEU A 89 -34.22 -14.99 1.56
CA LEU A 89 -33.22 -14.12 2.21
C LEU A 89 -31.81 -14.35 1.64
N THR A 90 -31.45 -15.60 1.39
CA THR A 90 -30.15 -15.93 0.78
C THR A 90 -30.05 -15.32 -0.62
N GLN A 91 -31.07 -15.48 -1.46
CA GLN A 91 -31.11 -14.90 -2.80
C GLN A 91 -31.03 -13.37 -2.79
N GLU A 92 -31.68 -12.72 -1.81
CA GLU A 92 -31.59 -11.27 -1.64
C GLU A 92 -30.16 -10.83 -1.30
N LEU A 93 -29.52 -11.52 -0.35
CA LEU A 93 -28.13 -11.26 0.00
C LEU A 93 -27.19 -11.50 -1.19
N GLU A 94 -27.41 -12.57 -1.96
CA GLU A 94 -26.64 -12.87 -3.17
C GLU A 94 -26.76 -11.72 -4.18
N ARG A 95 -27.98 -11.23 -4.43
CA ARG A 95 -28.22 -10.10 -5.34
C ARG A 95 -27.52 -8.83 -4.87
N GLN A 96 -27.61 -8.50 -3.58
CA GLN A 96 -26.94 -7.33 -3.01
C GLN A 96 -25.42 -7.45 -3.15
N TRP A 97 -24.86 -8.61 -2.79
CA TRP A 97 -23.44 -8.89 -2.93
C TRP A 97 -22.97 -8.75 -4.38
N HIS A 98 -23.76 -9.27 -5.34
CA HIS A 98 -23.49 -9.11 -6.77
C HIS A 98 -23.39 -7.64 -7.18
N THR A 99 -24.35 -6.83 -6.78
CA THR A 99 -24.35 -5.39 -7.08
C THR A 99 -23.10 -4.71 -6.52
N THR A 100 -22.71 -5.02 -5.28
CA THR A 100 -21.53 -4.44 -4.64
C THR A 100 -20.21 -4.88 -5.28
N ILE A 101 -20.12 -6.16 -5.69
CA ILE A 101 -18.85 -6.75 -6.14
C ILE A 101 -18.58 -6.58 -7.64
N ASN A 102 -19.62 -6.40 -8.47
CA ASN A 102 -19.54 -6.52 -9.92
C ASN A 102 -18.46 -5.62 -10.54
N TYR A 103 -18.37 -4.36 -10.09
CA TYR A 103 -17.36 -3.41 -10.59
C TYR A 103 -15.94 -3.90 -10.30
N GLN A 104 -15.62 -4.15 -9.03
CA GLN A 104 -14.29 -4.62 -8.61
C GLN A 104 -13.94 -5.98 -9.22
N TRP A 105 -14.94 -6.86 -9.41
CA TRP A 105 -14.76 -8.14 -10.06
C TRP A 105 -14.35 -7.98 -11.53
N ARG A 106 -15.08 -7.15 -12.29
CA ARG A 106 -14.77 -6.88 -13.70
C ARG A 106 -13.45 -6.17 -13.87
N GLU A 107 -13.17 -5.20 -13.02
CA GLU A 107 -11.87 -4.52 -12.99
C GLU A 107 -10.74 -5.53 -12.78
N LYS A 108 -10.85 -6.39 -11.77
CA LYS A 108 -9.85 -7.44 -11.51
C LYS A 108 -9.71 -8.41 -12.68
N TYR A 109 -10.81 -8.82 -13.30
CA TYR A 109 -10.78 -9.69 -14.48
C TYR A 109 -10.03 -9.04 -15.63
N THR A 110 -10.39 -7.81 -16.00
CA THR A 110 -9.76 -7.05 -17.10
C THR A 110 -8.27 -6.84 -16.84
N GLN A 111 -7.90 -6.40 -15.63
CA GLN A 111 -6.49 -6.26 -15.24
C GLN A 111 -5.73 -7.58 -15.36
N THR A 112 -6.33 -8.69 -14.92
CA THR A 112 -5.70 -10.02 -15.02
C THR A 112 -5.52 -10.46 -16.48
N GLN A 113 -6.49 -10.19 -17.36
CA GLN A 113 -6.35 -10.49 -18.79
C GLN A 113 -5.24 -9.67 -19.45
N ALA A 114 -5.14 -8.37 -19.11
CA ALA A 114 -4.06 -7.52 -19.60
C ALA A 114 -2.69 -8.04 -19.15
N ILE A 115 -2.53 -8.38 -17.86
CA ILE A 115 -1.30 -8.97 -17.33
C ILE A 115 -0.96 -10.28 -18.03
N ARG A 116 -1.95 -11.14 -18.29
CA ARG A 116 -1.74 -12.41 -19.00
C ARG A 116 -1.21 -12.18 -20.41
N GLN A 117 -1.83 -11.27 -21.16
CA GLN A 117 -1.38 -10.92 -22.50
C GLN A 117 0.05 -10.35 -22.49
N SER A 118 0.37 -9.47 -21.54
CA SER A 118 1.72 -8.93 -21.38
C SER A 118 2.74 -10.02 -21.00
N LEU A 119 2.37 -10.97 -20.14
CA LEU A 119 3.22 -12.09 -19.79
C LEU A 119 3.47 -13.00 -20.99
N GLU A 120 2.46 -13.33 -21.79
CA GLU A 120 2.62 -14.11 -23.03
C GLU A 120 3.56 -13.42 -24.03
N ALA A 121 3.46 -12.10 -24.18
CA ALA A 121 4.37 -11.32 -25.02
C ALA A 121 5.82 -11.37 -24.50
N LEU A 122 6.02 -11.28 -23.18
CA LEU A 122 7.34 -11.41 -22.57
C LEU A 122 7.93 -12.81 -22.71
N GLU A 123 7.12 -13.86 -22.61
CA GLU A 123 7.53 -15.25 -22.84
C GLU A 123 7.98 -15.44 -24.31
N ALA A 124 7.21 -14.93 -25.27
CA ALA A 124 7.58 -14.97 -26.69
C ALA A 124 8.87 -14.21 -26.97
N LYS A 125 9.04 -13.02 -26.37
CA LYS A 125 10.26 -12.22 -26.50
C LYS A 125 11.48 -12.92 -25.89
N ALA A 126 11.33 -13.51 -24.71
CA ALA A 126 12.40 -14.22 -24.00
C ALA A 126 12.92 -15.44 -24.78
N ALA A 127 12.08 -16.06 -25.62
CA ALA A 127 12.48 -17.17 -26.48
C ALA A 127 13.39 -16.73 -27.66
N GLN A 128 13.35 -15.46 -28.03
CA GLN A 128 14.06 -14.93 -29.21
C GLN A 128 15.22 -14.01 -28.86
N SER A 129 15.13 -13.31 -27.73
CA SER A 129 16.06 -12.25 -27.35
C SER A 129 16.15 -12.10 -25.83
N PRO A 130 17.28 -11.59 -25.29
CA PRO A 130 17.39 -11.31 -23.87
C PRO A 130 16.41 -10.19 -23.46
N LEU A 131 15.71 -10.42 -22.35
CA LEU A 131 14.86 -9.39 -21.73
C LEU A 131 15.71 -8.35 -21.00
N SER A 132 15.24 -7.10 -20.96
CA SER A 132 15.77 -6.12 -20.02
C SER A 132 15.54 -6.57 -18.57
N VAL A 133 16.20 -5.93 -17.60
CA VAL A 133 16.01 -6.26 -16.18
C VAL A 133 14.56 -6.00 -15.76
N GLU A 134 13.98 -4.86 -16.16
CA GLU A 134 12.58 -4.51 -15.88
C GLU A 134 11.58 -5.47 -16.54
N GLU A 135 11.86 -5.92 -17.77
CA GLU A 135 11.02 -6.92 -18.44
C GLU A 135 11.09 -8.27 -17.73
N ALA A 136 12.28 -8.67 -17.29
CA ALA A 136 12.43 -9.91 -16.54
C ALA A 136 11.80 -9.84 -15.14
N TRP A 137 11.87 -8.68 -14.48
CA TRP A 137 11.17 -8.44 -13.23
C TRP A 137 9.66 -8.56 -13.41
N ASN A 138 9.08 -7.89 -14.41
CA ASN A 138 7.65 -8.01 -14.71
C ASN A 138 7.26 -9.45 -15.04
N ARG A 139 8.06 -10.17 -15.84
CA ARG A 139 7.85 -11.59 -16.11
C ARG A 139 7.82 -12.42 -14.82
N ALA A 140 8.78 -12.23 -13.92
CA ALA A 140 8.85 -12.95 -12.65
C ALA A 140 7.65 -12.66 -11.75
N ARG A 141 7.31 -11.39 -11.55
CA ARG A 141 6.16 -10.93 -10.74
C ARG A 141 4.84 -11.46 -11.29
N TRP A 142 4.59 -11.32 -12.59
CA TRP A 142 3.33 -11.79 -13.18
C TRP A 142 3.22 -13.31 -13.21
N THR A 143 4.36 -14.02 -13.33
CA THR A 143 4.39 -15.48 -13.18
C THR A 143 4.00 -15.90 -11.76
N LEU A 144 4.47 -15.16 -10.73
CA LEU A 144 4.05 -15.40 -9.36
C LEU A 144 2.53 -15.25 -9.20
N ASP A 145 1.97 -14.15 -9.72
CA ASP A 145 0.55 -13.81 -9.56
C ASP A 145 -0.39 -14.76 -10.30
N LEU A 146 0.01 -15.23 -11.50
CA LEU A 146 -0.87 -15.99 -12.41
C LEU A 146 -0.61 -17.50 -12.44
N VAL A 147 0.63 -17.91 -12.18
CA VAL A 147 1.05 -19.31 -12.36
C VAL A 147 1.48 -19.94 -11.04
N GLY A 148 2.12 -19.16 -10.18
CA GLY A 148 2.42 -19.52 -8.81
C GLY A 148 3.91 -19.52 -8.48
N THR A 149 4.16 -19.66 -7.18
CA THR A 149 5.46 -19.43 -6.54
C THR A 149 6.60 -20.25 -7.14
N GLN A 150 6.40 -21.55 -7.36
CA GLN A 150 7.48 -22.44 -7.80
C GLN A 150 8.06 -22.08 -9.17
N LYS A 151 7.23 -21.55 -10.08
CA LYS A 151 7.71 -21.08 -11.40
C LYS A 151 8.34 -19.69 -11.34
N ALA A 152 7.98 -18.89 -10.35
CA ALA A 152 8.48 -17.53 -10.22
C ALA A 152 9.88 -17.46 -9.60
N ILE A 153 10.23 -18.36 -8.67
CA ILE A 153 11.54 -18.38 -8.00
C ILE A 153 12.73 -18.32 -8.99
N PRO A 154 12.87 -19.22 -9.97
CA PRO A 154 14.01 -19.18 -10.89
C PRO A 154 14.05 -17.90 -11.75
N LEU A 155 12.89 -17.27 -11.99
CA LEU A 155 12.82 -16.01 -12.72
C LEU A 155 13.30 -14.84 -11.84
N LEU A 156 12.95 -14.83 -10.55
CA LEU A 156 13.45 -13.85 -9.57
C LEU A 156 14.97 -13.98 -9.38
N GLU A 157 15.48 -15.20 -9.27
CA GLU A 157 16.93 -15.47 -9.18
C GLU A 157 17.66 -14.97 -10.44
N SER A 158 17.06 -15.12 -11.62
CA SER A 158 17.60 -14.59 -12.87
C SER A 158 17.63 -13.06 -12.93
N VAL A 159 16.66 -12.39 -12.30
CA VAL A 159 16.69 -10.92 -12.14
C VAL A 159 17.86 -10.53 -11.24
N LEU A 160 18.00 -11.19 -10.09
CA LEU A 160 19.06 -10.89 -9.12
C LEU A 160 20.47 -11.24 -9.60
N THR A 161 20.60 -12.22 -10.49
CA THR A 161 21.88 -12.50 -11.17
C THR A 161 22.33 -11.34 -12.06
N ARG A 162 21.37 -10.62 -12.67
CA ARG A 162 21.65 -9.47 -13.54
C ARG A 162 21.77 -8.17 -12.76
N GLN A 163 20.98 -8.02 -11.70
CA GLN A 163 20.98 -6.87 -10.83
C GLN A 163 20.79 -7.31 -9.38
N ALA A 164 21.90 -7.48 -8.66
CA ALA A 164 21.90 -7.99 -7.29
C ALA A 164 21.21 -7.04 -6.29
N ASP A 165 21.22 -5.73 -6.57
CA ASP A 165 20.59 -4.70 -5.74
C ASP A 165 19.13 -4.39 -6.12
N HIS A 166 18.49 -5.25 -6.94
CA HIS A 166 17.10 -5.04 -7.33
C HIS A 166 16.14 -5.23 -6.13
N VAL A 167 15.76 -4.12 -5.50
CA VAL A 167 14.96 -4.07 -4.25
C VAL A 167 13.74 -5.00 -4.28
N SER A 168 12.86 -4.84 -5.27
CA SER A 168 11.58 -5.57 -5.31
C SER A 168 11.76 -7.08 -5.51
N ALA A 169 12.81 -7.51 -6.22
CA ALA A 169 13.11 -8.91 -6.46
C ALA A 169 13.69 -9.57 -5.21
N ASN A 170 14.61 -8.88 -4.53
CA ASN A 170 15.12 -9.26 -3.21
C ASN A 170 13.98 -9.39 -2.20
N TYR A 171 13.11 -8.38 -2.13
CA TYR A 171 11.99 -8.40 -1.21
C TYR A 171 11.05 -9.59 -1.48
N LEU A 172 10.63 -9.76 -2.75
CA LEU A 172 9.66 -10.79 -3.12
C LEU A 172 10.22 -12.20 -2.96
N LEU A 173 11.46 -12.45 -3.38
CA LEU A 173 12.12 -13.74 -3.19
C LEU A 173 12.32 -14.05 -1.70
N GLY A 174 12.72 -13.05 -0.92
CA GLY A 174 12.87 -13.17 0.53
C GLY A 174 11.57 -13.57 1.24
N GLN A 175 10.45 -12.92 0.89
CA GLN A 175 9.12 -13.27 1.40
C GLN A 175 8.73 -14.72 1.06
N ILE A 176 8.93 -15.11 -0.20
CA ILE A 176 8.63 -16.47 -0.68
C ILE A 176 9.41 -17.52 0.11
N LEU A 177 10.71 -17.32 0.28
CA LEU A 177 11.58 -18.27 0.97
C LEU A 177 11.23 -18.37 2.45
N ILE A 178 10.96 -17.24 3.12
CA ILE A 178 10.47 -17.26 4.52
C ILE A 178 9.14 -18.01 4.66
N ALA A 179 8.21 -17.82 3.72
CA ALA A 179 6.93 -18.53 3.74
C ALA A 179 7.08 -20.04 3.53
N GLN A 180 8.19 -20.47 2.92
CA GLN A 180 8.57 -21.88 2.74
C GLN A 180 9.51 -22.38 3.87
N ASP A 181 9.63 -21.63 4.96
CA ASP A 181 10.54 -21.89 6.08
C ASP A 181 12.02 -22.06 5.67
N ASN A 182 12.43 -21.40 4.58
CA ASN A 182 13.81 -21.35 4.11
C ASN A 182 14.52 -20.09 4.64
N GLU A 183 15.55 -20.29 5.46
CA GLU A 183 16.33 -19.23 6.11
C GLU A 183 17.05 -18.29 5.13
N ALA A 184 17.38 -18.75 3.92
CA ALA A 184 18.01 -17.91 2.90
C ALA A 184 17.18 -16.65 2.59
N GLY A 185 15.86 -16.69 2.82
CA GLY A 185 14.97 -15.54 2.67
C GLY A 185 15.32 -14.34 3.54
N ILE A 186 15.98 -14.55 4.69
CA ILE A 186 16.42 -13.46 5.57
C ILE A 186 17.39 -12.54 4.83
N ASN A 187 18.42 -13.08 4.19
CA ASN A 187 19.44 -12.28 3.51
C ASN A 187 18.83 -11.42 2.38
N TYR A 188 17.92 -12.00 1.58
CA TYR A 188 17.22 -11.27 0.53
C TYR A 188 16.37 -10.12 1.09
N LEU A 189 15.63 -10.34 2.18
CA LEU A 189 14.90 -9.25 2.85
C LEU A 189 15.85 -8.20 3.42
N GLU A 190 17.00 -8.59 3.99
CA GLU A 190 17.99 -7.64 4.50
C GLU A 190 18.56 -6.74 3.42
N GLN A 191 18.83 -7.27 2.23
CA GLN A 191 19.26 -6.48 1.08
C GLN A 191 18.18 -5.48 0.65
N ALA A 192 16.91 -5.91 0.56
CA ALA A 192 15.81 -5.01 0.22
C ALA A 192 15.67 -3.89 1.27
N MET A 193 15.68 -4.22 2.56
CA MET A 193 15.58 -3.26 3.66
C MET A 193 16.76 -2.28 3.75
N ALA A 194 17.93 -2.65 3.23
CA ALA A 194 19.09 -1.78 3.22
C ALA A 194 18.99 -0.69 2.14
N LEU A 195 18.29 -0.99 1.05
CA LEU A 195 18.16 -0.13 -0.12
C LEU A 195 16.86 0.67 -0.13
N ASP A 196 15.81 0.13 0.50
CA ASP A 196 14.49 0.74 0.54
C ASP A 196 13.98 0.84 1.99
N PRO A 197 13.88 2.07 2.53
CA PRO A 197 13.27 2.34 3.83
C PRO A 197 11.85 1.78 3.98
N ASP A 198 11.03 1.82 2.93
CA ASP A 198 9.62 1.42 3.02
C ASP A 198 9.46 -0.09 3.25
N SER A 199 10.45 -0.88 2.83
CA SER A 199 10.52 -2.33 3.04
C SER A 199 10.93 -2.73 4.47
N VAL A 200 11.43 -1.82 5.32
CA VAL A 200 12.01 -2.16 6.62
C VAL A 200 10.99 -2.75 7.59
N LEU A 201 9.81 -2.14 7.72
CA LEU A 201 8.81 -2.61 8.69
C LEU A 201 8.25 -3.98 8.33
N SER A 202 7.86 -4.18 7.07
CA SER A 202 7.31 -5.44 6.60
C SER A 202 8.37 -6.54 6.55
N GLY A 203 9.60 -6.21 6.12
CA GLY A 203 10.74 -7.13 6.10
C GLY A 203 11.10 -7.62 7.51
N THR A 204 11.26 -6.71 8.47
CA THR A 204 11.55 -7.06 9.87
C THR A 204 10.44 -7.89 10.51
N GLN A 205 9.17 -7.59 10.23
CA GLN A 205 8.04 -8.39 10.71
C GLN A 205 8.07 -9.83 10.16
N SER A 206 8.44 -9.99 8.89
CA SER A 206 8.50 -11.30 8.23
C SER A 206 9.62 -12.16 8.79
N ILE A 207 10.81 -11.57 8.96
CA ILE A 207 11.97 -12.23 9.58
C ILE A 207 11.69 -12.56 11.05
N TYR A 208 11.09 -11.62 11.80
CA TYR A 208 10.67 -11.85 13.17
C TYR A 208 9.75 -13.08 13.28
N GLY A 209 8.69 -13.13 12.46
CA GLY A 209 7.75 -14.24 12.45
C GLY A 209 8.42 -15.58 12.13
N PHE A 210 9.35 -15.60 11.17
CA PHE A 210 10.15 -16.78 10.84
C PHE A 210 11.01 -17.26 12.02
N LEU A 211 11.85 -16.38 12.58
CA LEU A 211 12.76 -16.72 13.68
C LEU A 211 12.01 -17.21 14.92
N ARG A 212 10.85 -16.60 15.21
CA ARG A 212 9.96 -17.03 16.29
C ARG A 212 9.46 -18.45 16.10
N ARG A 213 9.03 -18.83 14.88
CA ARG A 213 8.60 -20.21 14.58
C ARG A 213 9.74 -21.22 14.75
N GLN A 214 10.98 -20.80 14.53
CA GLN A 214 12.18 -21.62 14.72
C GLN A 214 12.71 -21.62 16.18
N GLY A 215 12.02 -20.96 17.13
CA GLY A 215 12.45 -20.87 18.53
C GLY A 215 13.67 -19.95 18.77
N ARG A 216 14.03 -19.10 17.80
CA ARG A 216 15.19 -18.19 17.84
C ARG A 216 14.79 -16.82 18.40
N ASP A 217 14.23 -16.79 19.61
CA ASP A 217 13.64 -15.59 20.21
C ASP A 217 14.63 -14.43 20.38
N THR A 218 15.89 -14.73 20.70
CA THR A 218 16.93 -13.70 20.87
C THR A 218 17.20 -12.95 19.57
N GLU A 219 17.30 -13.66 18.45
CA GLU A 219 17.51 -13.06 17.13
C GLU A 219 16.24 -12.35 16.67
N ALA A 220 15.06 -12.95 16.86
CA ALA A 220 13.79 -12.30 16.56
C ALA A 220 13.68 -10.93 17.27
N ASN A 221 14.07 -10.85 18.53
CA ASN A 221 14.05 -9.60 19.30
C ASN A 221 14.94 -8.49 18.68
N GLN A 222 16.02 -8.83 17.97
CA GLN A 222 16.84 -7.84 17.27
C GLN A 222 16.06 -7.19 16.12
N TYR A 223 15.31 -7.98 15.34
CA TYR A 223 14.45 -7.45 14.28
C TYR A 223 13.28 -6.64 14.82
N ARG A 224 12.73 -7.03 15.98
CA ARG A 224 11.72 -6.20 16.69
C ARG A 224 12.29 -4.83 17.09
N GLN A 225 13.51 -4.79 17.62
CA GLN A 225 14.18 -3.53 17.95
C GLN A 225 14.49 -2.69 16.70
N LYS A 226 14.91 -3.33 15.61
CA LYS A 226 15.12 -2.66 14.31
C LYS A 226 13.82 -2.02 13.80
N ALA A 227 12.71 -2.75 13.85
CA ALA A 227 11.38 -2.24 13.49
C ALA A 227 10.98 -1.03 14.36
N ALA A 228 11.18 -1.12 15.68
CA ALA A 228 10.85 -0.03 16.60
C ALA A 228 11.66 1.24 16.32
N LYS A 229 12.98 1.11 16.10
CA LYS A 229 13.85 2.24 15.72
C LYS A 229 13.43 2.85 14.38
N HIS A 230 13.10 2.01 13.40
CA HIS A 230 12.67 2.49 12.10
C HIS A 230 11.30 3.19 12.17
N HIS A 231 10.37 2.68 12.97
CA HIS A 231 9.09 3.34 13.24
C HIS A 231 9.28 4.73 13.85
N GLN A 232 10.19 4.87 14.83
CA GLN A 232 10.55 6.19 15.38
C GLN A 232 11.12 7.13 14.31
N LEU A 233 11.97 6.63 13.40
CA LEU A 233 12.49 7.43 12.29
C LEU A 233 11.37 7.88 11.34
N LEU A 234 10.40 7.02 11.04
CA LEU A 234 9.24 7.39 10.22
C LEU A 234 8.39 8.47 10.90
N THR A 235 8.14 8.35 12.21
CA THR A 235 7.44 9.38 12.98
C THR A 235 8.19 10.72 12.92
N LEU A 236 9.50 10.73 13.18
CA LEU A 236 10.32 11.95 13.08
C LEU A 236 10.35 12.52 11.66
N ALA A 237 10.40 11.67 10.64
CA ALA A 237 10.35 12.07 9.23
C ALA A 237 9.01 12.72 8.88
N GLN A 238 7.91 12.20 9.43
CA GLN A 238 6.57 12.76 9.28
C GLN A 238 6.43 14.09 10.01
N GLU A 239 6.97 14.22 11.23
CA GLU A 239 7.01 15.49 11.97
C GLU A 239 7.85 16.56 11.24
N GLU A 240 9.01 16.18 10.71
CA GLU A 240 9.83 17.06 9.86
C GLU A 240 9.05 17.52 8.61
N ARG A 241 8.14 16.68 8.10
CA ARG A 241 7.30 16.91 6.92
C ARG A 241 5.85 17.28 7.25
N SER A 242 5.54 17.74 8.47
CA SER A 242 4.18 18.14 8.85
C SER A 242 3.89 19.62 8.52
N GLY A 243 4.52 20.17 7.48
CA GLY A 243 4.42 21.55 7.05
C GLY A 243 5.74 22.32 7.15
N PHE A 244 5.64 23.61 7.48
CA PHE A 244 6.79 24.52 7.58
C PHE A 244 6.96 25.07 9.01
N SER A 245 8.21 25.29 9.39
CA SER A 245 8.64 25.95 10.63
C SER A 245 9.60 27.10 10.31
N GLN A 246 9.70 28.09 11.20
CA GLN A 246 10.54 29.28 10.96
C GLN A 246 12.04 28.97 10.79
N GLY A 247 12.52 27.84 11.32
CA GLY A 247 13.91 27.38 11.19
C GLY A 247 14.21 26.57 9.93
N ASP A 248 13.21 26.28 9.11
CA ASP A 248 13.38 25.42 7.94
C ASP A 248 14.28 26.07 6.89
N ARG A 249 15.07 25.24 6.23
CA ARG A 249 15.89 25.63 5.08
C ARG A 249 15.24 25.15 3.79
N PHE A 250 15.33 25.97 2.76
CA PHE A 250 14.76 25.68 1.45
C PHE A 250 15.83 25.76 0.36
N GLN A 251 15.68 24.93 -0.65
CA GLN A 251 16.47 24.92 -1.88
C GLN A 251 15.54 25.00 -3.11
N PRO A 252 16.06 25.37 -4.30
CA PRO A 252 15.28 25.34 -5.55
C PRO A 252 14.64 23.96 -5.78
N HIS A 253 13.46 23.94 -6.41
CA HIS A 253 12.67 22.71 -6.57
C HIS A 253 13.38 21.64 -7.42
N GLY A 254 14.15 22.05 -8.43
CA GLY A 254 14.95 21.12 -9.25
C GLY A 254 14.12 20.15 -10.09
N LEU A 255 12.90 20.55 -10.47
CA LEU A 255 12.04 19.76 -11.34
C LEU A 255 12.57 19.77 -12.78
N SER A 256 12.21 18.75 -13.57
CA SER A 256 12.42 18.79 -15.01
C SER A 256 11.48 19.81 -15.66
N ALA A 257 11.88 20.33 -16.83
CA ALA A 257 11.08 21.31 -17.58
C ALA A 257 9.68 20.78 -17.94
N GLU A 258 9.55 19.47 -18.18
CA GLU A 258 8.27 18.83 -18.49
C GLU A 258 7.31 18.86 -17.30
N VAL A 259 7.78 18.48 -16.10
CA VAL A 259 6.97 18.48 -14.88
C VAL A 259 6.64 19.91 -14.47
N GLU A 260 7.58 20.84 -14.63
CA GLU A 260 7.35 22.26 -14.35
C GLU A 260 6.26 22.84 -15.27
N ALA A 261 6.31 22.57 -16.58
CA ALA A 261 5.31 23.03 -17.53
C ALA A 261 3.92 22.44 -17.26
N ALA A 262 3.85 21.14 -16.91
CA ALA A 262 2.59 20.49 -16.55
C ALA A 262 1.97 21.12 -15.30
N LEU A 263 2.79 21.42 -14.28
CA LEU A 263 2.32 22.09 -13.06
C LEU A 263 1.88 23.53 -13.33
N GLN A 264 2.62 24.28 -14.16
CA GLN A 264 2.23 25.61 -14.61
C GLN A 264 0.87 25.62 -15.29
N GLN A 265 0.62 24.66 -16.18
CA GLN A 265 -0.63 24.53 -16.91
C GLN A 265 -1.80 24.25 -15.96
N GLN A 266 -1.62 23.36 -14.97
CA GLN A 266 -2.65 23.10 -13.97
C GLN A 266 -2.95 24.34 -13.12
N LEU A 267 -1.92 25.04 -12.65
CA LEU A 267 -2.07 26.27 -11.86
C LEU A 267 -2.77 27.40 -12.64
N ALA A 268 -2.61 27.44 -13.96
CA ALA A 268 -3.32 28.39 -14.83
C ALA A 268 -4.84 28.17 -14.86
N GLY A 269 -5.33 26.98 -14.48
CA GLY A 269 -6.75 26.68 -14.35
C GLY A 269 -7.45 27.39 -13.19
N TYR A 270 -6.69 28.00 -12.27
CA TYR A 270 -7.22 28.64 -11.07
C TYR A 270 -7.14 30.18 -11.20
N PRO A 271 -8.23 30.86 -11.61
CA PRO A 271 -8.22 32.32 -11.81
C PRO A 271 -7.93 33.10 -10.52
N GLU A 272 -8.11 32.50 -9.35
CA GLU A 272 -7.86 33.12 -8.06
C GLU A 272 -6.36 33.23 -7.74
N ILE A 273 -5.49 32.48 -8.43
CA ILE A 273 -4.05 32.49 -8.21
C ILE A 273 -3.41 33.68 -8.92
N LYS A 274 -2.68 34.51 -8.17
CA LYS A 274 -1.87 35.61 -8.71
C LYS A 274 -0.46 35.15 -9.04
N GLU A 275 0.16 34.45 -8.10
CA GLU A 275 1.53 33.94 -8.23
C GLU A 275 1.67 32.72 -7.33
N ALA A 276 2.48 31.75 -7.74
CA ALA A 276 2.85 30.58 -6.96
C ALA A 276 4.37 30.41 -6.94
N TYR A 277 4.90 29.94 -5.82
CA TYR A 277 6.32 29.62 -5.66
C TYR A 277 6.44 28.18 -5.18
N LEU A 278 7.32 27.41 -5.82
CA LEU A 278 7.64 26.06 -5.41
C LEU A 278 9.09 26.00 -4.96
N VAL A 279 9.34 25.43 -3.78
CA VAL A 279 10.69 25.13 -3.28
C VAL A 279 10.72 23.73 -2.72
N ARG A 280 11.92 23.17 -2.55
CA ARG A 280 12.15 21.94 -1.80
C ARG A 280 12.63 22.28 -0.39
N LYS A 281 11.98 21.74 0.64
CA LYS A 281 12.47 21.78 2.02
C LYS A 281 13.68 20.87 2.15
N VAL A 282 14.72 21.34 2.83
CA VAL A 282 15.88 20.52 3.19
C VAL A 282 15.47 19.64 4.37
N VAL A 283 15.43 18.34 4.13
CA VAL A 283 15.06 17.30 5.09
C VAL A 283 16.30 16.50 5.47
N LEU A 284 16.40 16.09 6.74
CA LEU A 284 17.51 15.29 7.27
C LEU A 284 17.21 13.79 7.21
N ILE A 285 15.94 13.42 7.41
CA ILE A 285 15.52 12.02 7.47
C ILE A 285 14.94 11.64 6.11
N PHE A 286 15.51 10.61 5.46
CA PHE A 286 15.19 10.18 4.09
C PHE A 286 15.32 11.31 3.06
N PRO A 287 16.54 11.85 2.84
CA PRO A 287 16.75 13.00 1.95
C PRO A 287 16.40 12.72 0.48
N ASP A 288 16.44 11.45 0.07
CA ASP A 288 16.07 11.00 -1.27
C ASP A 288 14.57 11.12 -1.55
N ASN A 289 13.75 11.26 -0.51
CA ASN A 289 12.31 11.53 -0.62
C ASN A 289 12.06 13.06 -0.48
N PRO A 290 11.98 13.80 -1.60
CA PRO A 290 11.83 15.25 -1.57
C PRO A 290 10.50 15.67 -0.95
N TYR A 291 10.53 16.74 -0.18
CA TYR A 291 9.35 17.41 0.35
C TYR A 291 9.28 18.84 -0.18
N TYR A 292 8.20 19.18 -0.87
CA TYR A 292 8.01 20.47 -1.51
C TYR A 292 7.05 21.36 -0.74
N ILE A 293 7.27 22.67 -0.83
CA ILE A 293 6.33 23.68 -0.33
C ILE A 293 5.85 24.50 -1.52
N LEU A 294 4.55 24.44 -1.80
CA LEU A 294 3.86 25.27 -2.78
C LEU A 294 3.19 26.43 -2.07
N GLY A 295 3.79 27.61 -2.19
CA GLY A 295 3.24 28.85 -1.66
C GLY A 295 2.43 29.60 -2.71
N VAL A 296 1.14 29.79 -2.50
CA VAL A 296 0.21 30.43 -3.44
C VAL A 296 -0.22 31.80 -2.91
N SER A 297 -0.04 32.86 -3.69
CA SER A 297 -0.66 34.17 -3.40
C SER A 297 -1.94 34.32 -4.24
N ARG A 298 -3.03 34.68 -3.58
CA ARG A 298 -4.31 34.97 -4.25
C ARG A 298 -4.34 36.37 -4.86
N GLN A 299 -5.18 36.55 -5.87
CA GLN A 299 -5.60 37.87 -6.33
C GLN A 299 -6.36 38.57 -5.20
N GLY A 300 -5.99 39.82 -4.91
CA GLY A 300 -6.58 40.58 -3.81
C GLY A 300 -7.80 41.36 -4.27
N HIS A 301 -8.95 41.14 -3.63
CA HIS A 301 -10.08 42.05 -3.68
C HIS A 301 -10.07 42.91 -2.40
N PHE A 302 -9.99 44.24 -2.55
CA PHE A 302 -9.68 45.21 -1.47
C PHE A 302 -10.72 45.26 -0.32
N LEU A 303 -11.82 44.50 -0.40
CA LEU A 303 -12.93 44.44 0.57
C LEU A 303 -13.49 43.01 0.73
N GLU A 304 -12.63 41.99 0.73
CA GLU A 304 -13.10 40.61 0.88
C GLU A 304 -13.43 40.25 2.34
N SER A 305 -14.72 40.16 2.65
CA SER A 305 -15.20 39.41 3.81
C SER A 305 -14.88 37.92 3.65
N ASN A 306 -14.52 37.23 4.74
CA ASN A 306 -14.21 35.80 4.79
C ASN A 306 -12.98 35.35 3.98
N SER A 307 -11.89 36.14 3.99
CA SER A 307 -10.66 35.79 3.27
C SER A 307 -10.05 34.44 3.71
N SER A 308 -10.14 34.10 5.00
CA SER A 308 -9.59 32.85 5.57
C SER A 308 -10.34 31.59 5.12
N THR A 309 -11.68 31.65 4.98
CA THR A 309 -12.44 30.49 4.50
C THR A 309 -12.22 30.27 3.00
N LYS A 310 -12.11 31.34 2.21
CA LYS A 310 -11.73 31.27 0.80
C LYS A 310 -10.29 30.77 0.60
N ASP A 311 -9.36 31.15 1.49
CA ASP A 311 -7.99 30.62 1.52
C ASP A 311 -8.02 29.09 1.69
N GLN A 312 -8.78 28.60 2.68
CA GLN A 312 -8.91 27.16 2.92
C GLN A 312 -9.58 26.44 1.74
N GLN A 313 -10.67 26.98 1.18
CA GLN A 313 -11.35 26.41 0.01
C GLN A 313 -10.45 26.29 -1.22
N LEU A 314 -9.52 27.24 -1.41
CA LEU A 314 -8.54 27.13 -2.49
C LEU A 314 -7.48 26.07 -2.17
N ILE A 315 -7.00 25.99 -0.94
CA ILE A 315 -6.05 24.93 -0.52
C ILE A 315 -6.68 23.56 -0.73
N ASP A 316 -7.92 23.34 -0.27
CA ASP A 316 -8.60 22.05 -0.36
C ASP A 316 -8.78 21.63 -1.83
N ARG A 317 -9.24 22.55 -2.70
CA ARG A 317 -9.33 22.28 -4.15
C ARG A 317 -8.00 21.94 -4.77
N LEU A 318 -6.95 22.69 -4.46
CA LEU A 318 -5.60 22.40 -4.97
C LEU A 318 -5.08 21.06 -4.45
N ALA A 319 -5.36 20.70 -3.20
CA ALA A 319 -4.95 19.42 -2.64
C ALA A 319 -5.66 18.23 -3.31
N ASP A 320 -6.93 18.39 -3.70
CA ASP A 320 -7.73 17.34 -4.32
C ASP A 320 -7.50 17.21 -5.83
N GLU A 321 -7.23 18.31 -6.53
CA GLU A 321 -7.22 18.37 -8.00
C GLU A 321 -5.81 18.45 -8.61
N LEU A 322 -4.80 18.93 -7.87
CA LEU A 322 -3.47 19.21 -8.40
C LEU A 322 -2.57 17.96 -8.35
N GLU A 323 -2.02 17.56 -9.49
CA GLU A 323 -0.96 16.54 -9.55
C GLU A 323 0.38 17.14 -9.10
N CYS A 324 0.61 17.11 -7.78
CA CYS A 324 1.80 17.65 -7.17
C CYS A 324 3.03 16.72 -7.31
N PRO A 325 4.24 17.27 -7.43
CA PRO A 325 5.47 16.47 -7.42
C PRO A 325 5.75 15.93 -6.00
N GLY A 326 5.93 14.62 -5.87
CA GLY A 326 6.27 13.98 -4.59
C GLY A 326 5.32 14.39 -3.46
N GLN A 327 5.85 14.49 -2.24
CA GLN A 327 5.08 15.03 -1.11
C GLN A 327 5.13 16.56 -1.14
N THR A 328 3.98 17.21 -1.26
CA THR A 328 3.86 18.67 -1.35
C THR A 328 2.93 19.22 -0.28
N TRP A 329 3.38 20.27 0.41
CA TRP A 329 2.54 21.08 1.29
C TRP A 329 2.09 22.35 0.57
N ILE A 330 0.78 22.56 0.50
CA ILE A 330 0.18 23.73 -0.14
C ILE A 330 -0.21 24.74 0.95
N THR A 331 0.17 26.00 0.77
CA THR A 331 -0.18 27.07 1.71
C THR A 331 -0.41 28.40 1.01
N ILE A 332 -1.32 29.21 1.55
CA ILE A 332 -1.52 30.58 1.09
C ILE A 332 -0.45 31.52 1.66
N LEU A 333 0.08 32.40 0.81
CA LEU A 333 1.06 33.43 1.12
C LEU A 333 0.38 34.77 1.40
N ASN A 334 -0.17 34.91 2.60
CA ASN A 334 -0.84 36.12 3.07
C ASN A 334 -0.02 36.86 4.16
N SER A 335 -0.67 37.76 4.90
CA SER A 335 -0.03 38.59 5.92
C SER A 335 0.44 37.83 7.17
N THR A 336 -0.06 36.62 7.42
CA THR A 336 0.33 35.81 8.60
C THR A 336 1.62 35.04 8.37
N ASN A 337 1.93 34.68 7.11
CA ASN A 337 3.10 33.86 6.74
C ASN A 337 4.17 34.66 5.96
N LYS A 338 4.41 35.93 6.34
CA LYS A 338 5.34 36.83 5.64
C LYS A 338 6.78 36.31 5.58
N SER A 339 7.26 35.66 6.65
CA SER A 339 8.61 35.08 6.71
C SER A 339 8.77 33.97 5.66
N LEU A 340 7.80 33.06 5.57
CA LEU A 340 7.74 32.02 4.55
C LEU A 340 7.72 32.63 3.15
N LYS A 341 6.82 33.58 2.89
CA LYS A 341 6.74 34.27 1.58
C LYS A 341 8.08 34.87 1.15
N LYS A 342 8.79 35.51 2.08
CA LYS A 342 10.13 36.08 1.82
C LYS A 342 11.15 34.98 1.51
N SER A 343 11.12 33.87 2.25
CA SER A 343 12.02 32.74 2.03
C SER A 343 11.78 32.07 0.69
N LEU A 344 10.52 31.79 0.33
CA LEU A 344 10.16 31.18 -0.95
C LEU A 344 10.60 32.04 -2.13
N ARG A 345 10.32 33.35 -2.09
CA ARG A 345 10.75 34.30 -3.13
C ARG A 345 12.26 34.37 -3.29
N LYS A 346 13.01 34.30 -2.17
CA LYS A 346 14.47 34.32 -2.19
C LYS A 346 15.05 33.04 -2.80
N THR A 347 14.48 31.89 -2.45
CA THR A 347 15.00 30.57 -2.83
C THR A 347 14.57 30.16 -4.25
N ALA A 348 13.31 30.37 -4.62
CA ALA A 348 12.78 29.95 -5.92
C ALA A 348 13.31 30.80 -7.09
N ILE A 349 13.87 31.99 -6.80
CA ILE A 349 14.34 33.01 -7.76
C ILE A 349 13.19 33.65 -8.54
N SER A 350 12.32 32.85 -9.17
CA SER A 350 11.11 33.27 -9.87
C SER A 350 9.89 32.47 -9.40
N PRO A 351 8.66 33.02 -9.55
CA PRO A 351 7.46 32.23 -9.33
C PRO A 351 7.38 31.10 -10.36
N ILE A 352 6.92 29.92 -9.92
CA ILE A 352 6.63 28.81 -10.84
C ILE A 352 5.42 29.13 -11.71
N TYR A 353 4.49 29.94 -11.21
CA TYR A 353 3.35 30.44 -11.98
C TYR A 353 3.06 31.89 -11.61
N GLN A 354 2.71 32.72 -12.59
CA GLN A 354 2.25 34.08 -12.37
C GLN A 354 1.12 34.40 -13.36
N SER A 355 -0.02 34.85 -12.85
CA SER A 355 -1.16 35.22 -13.68
C SER A 355 -0.80 36.42 -14.56
N VAL A 356 -1.04 36.30 -15.86
CA VAL A 356 -0.96 37.44 -16.79
C VAL A 356 -2.22 38.28 -16.58
N VAL A 357 -2.15 39.29 -15.71
CA VAL A 357 -3.23 40.29 -15.64
C VAL A 357 -3.14 41.13 -16.90
N ASN A 358 -4.07 40.94 -17.84
CA ASN A 358 -4.27 41.86 -18.95
C ASN A 358 -4.55 43.26 -18.38
N GLN A 359 -3.58 44.18 -18.51
CA GLN A 359 -3.74 45.60 -18.23
C GLN A 359 -4.54 46.33 -19.33
N THR A 360 -5.65 45.74 -19.78
CA THR A 360 -6.61 46.42 -20.66
C THR A 360 -7.89 46.63 -19.87
N LEU A 361 -7.87 47.59 -18.95
CA LEU A 361 -9.06 48.30 -18.43
C LEU A 361 -8.63 49.48 -17.54
N ILE A 362 -7.65 50.27 -17.98
CA ILE A 362 -7.51 51.68 -17.56
C ILE A 362 -7.02 52.46 -18.78
N THR A 363 -7.92 52.77 -19.70
CA THR A 363 -7.89 54.02 -20.48
C THR A 363 -9.26 54.23 -21.11
N ASN A 364 -9.86 55.35 -20.70
CA ASN A 364 -11.06 56.05 -21.17
C ASN A 364 -12.41 55.60 -20.63
#